data_AF-A0A9N8EWU3-F1
#
_entry.id   AF-A0A9N8EWU3-F1
#
_cell.length_a   1.000
_cell.length_b   1.000
_cell.length_c   1.000
_cell.angle_alpha   90.00
_cell.angle_beta   90.00
_cell.angle_gamma   90.00
#
_symmetry.space_group_name_H-M   'P 1'
#
loop_
_entity.id
_entity.type
_entity.pdbx_description
1 polymer ?
#
loop_
_entity_poly.entity_id
_entity_poly.type
_entity_poly.pdbx_seq_one_letter_code
_entity_poly.pdbx_strand_id
1 'polypeptide(L)'
;MNDTSTAKLGEAYSNDRKPGSHYIVGVFLGTYSIGFLLLIAIRIRRLILQRSKDVIADFMHQHVPEQNHQFLHILSKGLVFATSFGMIYSGLGARYLNHDLHPDWGFFHYKTHLTLIFLFLFAGFAGVLESHGYLPKDSLRASFTVGLWGEALLWYDHALMKDVLIDMRLHEYLALTCAFPALVMTISLILTTMKSSNVTLSFLVFLGSNLALLWHSIWFITVGVHLSGMPIPNTGTATDLLVIQAVLLIFGCQVVTALMVRLQRRINPQSAQESYALVSVSGKADEDEETAEQQSSGFS
;
A
#
# COMPACT_ATOMS: atom_id res chain seq x y z
N MET A 1 30.91 -20.19 30.60
CA MET A 1 31.13 -18.77 30.23
C MET A 1 29.74 -18.21 29.94
N ASN A 2 29.12 -17.63 30.96
CA ASN A 2 27.70 -17.31 30.99
C ASN A 2 27.46 -15.90 30.46
N ASP A 3 26.58 -15.79 29.46
CA ASP A 3 25.42 -14.87 29.30
C ASP A 3 25.32 -13.52 30.05
N THR A 4 26.43 -12.90 30.45
CA THR A 4 26.41 -11.54 31.03
C THR A 4 26.41 -10.43 29.98
N SER A 5 26.54 -10.73 28.68
CA SER A 5 26.49 -9.71 27.62
C SER A 5 25.06 -9.32 27.22
N THR A 6 24.10 -10.26 27.31
CA THR A 6 22.68 -10.02 26.99
C THR A 6 22.00 -9.11 28.01
N ALA A 7 22.38 -9.20 29.30
CA ALA A 7 21.83 -8.34 30.34
C ALA A 7 22.25 -6.85 30.18
N LYS A 8 23.49 -6.59 29.75
CA LYS A 8 23.96 -5.21 29.50
C LYS A 8 23.35 -4.57 28.24
N LEU A 9 23.02 -5.37 27.24
CA LEU A 9 22.24 -4.92 26.09
C LEU A 9 20.81 -4.50 26.50
N GLY A 10 20.20 -5.17 27.47
CA GLY A 10 18.86 -4.82 27.97
C GLY A 10 18.78 -3.45 28.66
N GLU A 11 19.79 -3.08 29.46
CA GLU A 11 19.81 -1.80 30.19
C GLU A 11 20.08 -0.60 29.27
N ALA A 12 21.01 -0.71 28.32
CA ALA A 12 21.31 0.35 27.35
C ALA A 12 20.11 0.66 26.42
N TYR A 13 19.23 -0.31 26.22
CA TYR A 13 18.03 -0.19 25.40
C TYR A 13 16.82 0.43 26.12
N SER A 14 16.88 0.73 27.42
CA SER A 14 15.68 1.00 28.23
C SER A 14 15.31 2.48 28.44
N ASN A 15 16.24 3.43 28.29
CA ASN A 15 16.03 4.80 28.80
C ASN A 15 15.64 5.87 27.77
N ASP A 16 15.58 5.57 26.47
CA ASP A 16 15.35 6.60 25.43
C ASP A 16 14.26 6.27 24.38
N ARG A 17 13.33 5.37 24.72
CA ARG A 17 12.28 4.96 23.78
C ARG A 17 11.13 5.95 23.73
N LYS A 18 11.21 6.96 22.86
CA LYS A 18 10.01 7.70 22.42
C LYS A 18 9.41 7.05 21.18
N PRO A 19 8.13 6.59 21.22
CA PRO A 19 7.43 5.92 20.12
C PRO A 19 7.23 6.69 18.81
N GLY A 20 7.83 7.88 18.65
CA GLY A 20 7.18 8.96 17.90
C GLY A 20 7.01 8.70 16.41
N SER A 21 8.10 8.66 15.65
CA SER A 21 8.03 8.93 14.21
C SER A 21 7.36 7.80 13.42
N HIS A 22 7.84 6.55 13.56
CA HIS A 22 7.32 5.42 12.80
C HIS A 22 5.85 5.12 13.10
N TYR A 23 5.45 5.21 14.38
CA TYR A 23 4.06 4.99 14.77
C TYR A 23 3.14 6.08 14.20
N ILE A 24 3.52 7.36 14.31
CA ILE A 24 2.73 8.47 13.78
C ILE A 24 2.54 8.33 12.26
N VAL A 25 3.62 8.02 11.53
CA VAL A 25 3.56 7.80 10.07
C VAL A 25 2.64 6.61 9.76
N GLY A 26 2.80 5.50 10.48
CA GLY A 26 1.96 4.32 10.33
C GLY A 26 0.47 4.62 10.56
N VAL A 27 0.13 5.32 11.65
CA VAL A 27 -1.26 5.72 11.95
C VAL A 27 -1.82 6.64 10.88
N PHE A 28 -1.03 7.60 10.38
CA PHE A 28 -1.46 8.49 9.30
C PHE A 28 -1.78 7.72 8.02
N LEU A 29 -0.84 6.90 7.53
CA LEU A 29 -1.03 6.07 6.34
C LEU A 29 -2.18 5.08 6.50
N GLY A 30 -2.37 4.55 7.71
CA GLY A 30 -3.44 3.62 8.05
C GLY A 30 -4.80 4.30 8.03
N THR A 31 -4.91 5.47 8.66
CA THR A 31 -6.13 6.28 8.66
C THR A 31 -6.50 6.70 7.25
N TYR A 32 -5.51 7.11 6.45
CA TYR A 32 -5.69 7.43 5.03
C TYR A 32 -6.25 6.24 4.26
N SER A 33 -5.58 5.08 4.33
CA SER A 33 -5.97 3.87 3.60
C SER A 33 -7.33 3.35 4.04
N ILE A 34 -7.59 3.26 5.35
CA ILE A 34 -8.87 2.82 5.91
C ILE A 34 -9.99 3.79 5.51
N GLY A 35 -9.77 5.10 5.63
CA GLY A 35 -10.75 6.11 5.22
C GLY A 35 -11.13 5.94 3.75
N PHE A 36 -10.15 5.71 2.89
CA PHE A 36 -10.38 5.47 1.47
C PHE A 36 -11.16 4.16 1.20
N LEU A 37 -10.74 3.06 1.84
CA LEU A 37 -11.41 1.76 1.73
C LEU A 37 -12.86 1.80 2.24
N LEU A 38 -13.12 2.50 3.35
CA LEU A 38 -14.47 2.70 3.89
C LEU A 38 -15.35 3.49 2.94
N LEU A 39 -14.82 4.55 2.31
CA LEU A 39 -15.56 5.31 1.32
C LEU A 39 -15.93 4.44 0.12
N ILE A 40 -14.99 3.63 -0.39
CA ILE A 40 -15.27 2.64 -1.43
C ILE A 40 -16.37 1.68 -0.98
N ALA A 41 -16.26 1.10 0.21
CA ALA A 41 -17.23 0.13 0.72
C ALA A 41 -18.64 0.72 0.89
N ILE A 42 -18.76 1.93 1.47
CA ILE A 42 -20.03 2.64 1.65
C ILE A 42 -20.69 2.89 0.30
N ARG A 43 -19.92 3.32 -0.70
CA ARG A 43 -20.49 3.65 -2.00
C ARG A 43 -20.79 2.40 -2.84
N ILE A 44 -19.98 1.34 -2.79
CA ILE A 44 -20.32 0.01 -3.34
C ILE A 44 -21.65 -0.47 -2.76
N ARG A 45 -21.85 -0.34 -1.45
CA ARG A 45 -23.12 -0.70 -0.80
C ARG A 45 -24.30 0.10 -1.36
N ARG A 46 -24.14 1.40 -1.59
CA ARG A 46 -25.20 2.24 -2.20
C ARG A 46 -25.52 1.77 -3.63
N LEU A 47 -24.53 1.40 -4.43
CA LEU A 47 -24.76 0.85 -5.76
C LEU A 47 -25.53 -0.46 -5.75
N ILE A 48 -25.16 -1.38 -4.84
CA ILE A 48 -25.85 -2.66 -4.68
C ILE A 48 -27.35 -2.43 -4.46
N LEU A 49 -27.71 -1.36 -3.75
CA LEU A 49 -29.10 -1.00 -3.47
C LEU A 49 -29.80 -0.36 -4.70
N GLN A 50 -29.07 0.31 -5.59
CA GLN A 50 -29.64 1.04 -6.73
C GLN A 50 -29.91 0.18 -7.98
N ARG A 51 -29.32 -1.03 -8.10
CA ARG A 51 -29.59 -2.06 -9.14
C ARG A 51 -29.52 -1.65 -10.63
N SER A 52 -29.10 -0.43 -10.98
CA SER A 52 -28.99 0.02 -12.38
C SER A 52 -27.57 -0.18 -12.95
N LYS A 53 -27.46 -0.77 -14.14
CA LYS A 53 -26.20 -1.05 -14.85
C LYS A 53 -25.41 0.22 -15.19
N ASP A 54 -26.10 1.26 -15.65
CA ASP A 54 -25.47 2.53 -16.05
C ASP A 54 -24.81 3.22 -14.85
N VAL A 55 -25.41 3.09 -13.68
CA VAL A 55 -24.92 3.68 -12.42
C VAL A 55 -23.60 3.04 -11.96
N ILE A 56 -23.30 1.79 -12.35
CA ILE A 56 -22.06 1.09 -11.98
C ILE A 56 -20.90 1.44 -12.91
N ALA A 57 -21.17 1.60 -14.21
CA ALA A 57 -20.17 2.12 -15.13
C ALA A 57 -19.79 3.55 -14.76
N ASP A 58 -20.79 4.41 -14.52
CA ASP A 58 -20.60 5.76 -14.01
C ASP A 58 -19.87 5.76 -12.67
N PHE A 59 -20.17 4.80 -11.78
CA PHE A 59 -19.43 4.63 -10.54
C PHE A 59 -17.97 4.28 -10.79
N MET A 60 -17.64 3.26 -11.58
CA MET A 60 -16.24 2.88 -11.75
C MET A 60 -15.43 4.00 -12.41
N HIS A 61 -16.05 4.82 -13.25
CA HIS A 61 -15.46 6.08 -13.70
C HIS A 61 -15.29 7.08 -12.54
N GLN A 62 -16.35 7.39 -11.79
CA GLN A 62 -16.35 8.39 -10.71
C GLN A 62 -15.52 8.02 -9.47
N HIS A 63 -15.08 6.77 -9.32
CA HIS A 63 -14.41 6.26 -8.10
C HIS A 63 -12.90 6.19 -8.20
N VAL A 64 -12.33 6.59 -9.33
CA VAL A 64 -10.94 7.03 -9.35
C VAL A 64 -10.92 8.44 -8.72
N PRO A 65 -10.25 8.66 -7.57
CA PRO A 65 -10.36 9.93 -6.82
C PRO A 65 -10.05 11.18 -7.65
N GLU A 66 -9.27 11.03 -8.72
CA GLU A 66 -8.98 12.03 -9.76
C GLU A 66 -10.23 12.59 -10.47
N GLN A 67 -11.39 11.93 -10.35
CA GLN A 67 -12.66 12.39 -10.94
C GLN A 67 -13.55 13.16 -9.95
N ASN A 68 -13.23 13.17 -8.65
CA ASN A 68 -13.97 13.93 -7.65
C ASN A 68 -13.10 15.06 -7.08
N HIS A 69 -13.20 16.24 -7.71
CA HIS A 69 -12.39 17.41 -7.37
C HIS A 69 -12.45 17.79 -5.88
N GLN A 70 -13.64 17.77 -5.26
CA GLN A 70 -13.79 18.14 -3.85
C GLN A 70 -13.09 17.13 -2.92
N PHE A 71 -13.26 15.84 -3.20
CA PHE A 71 -12.61 14.79 -2.43
C PHE A 71 -11.09 14.85 -2.59
N LEU A 72 -10.61 14.94 -3.82
CA LEU A 72 -9.20 15.11 -4.15
C LEU A 72 -8.60 16.32 -3.42
N HIS A 73 -9.32 17.43 -3.39
CA HIS A 73 -8.91 18.66 -2.71
C HIS A 73 -8.73 18.46 -1.20
N ILE A 74 -9.72 17.86 -0.53
CA ILE A 74 -9.67 17.61 0.93
C ILE A 74 -8.51 16.67 1.26
N LEU A 75 -8.38 15.58 0.50
CA LEU A 75 -7.34 14.58 0.68
C LEU A 75 -5.95 15.19 0.52
N SER A 76 -5.77 15.97 -0.54
CA SER A 76 -4.49 16.61 -0.88
C SER A 76 -4.11 17.69 0.14
N LYS A 77 -5.08 18.48 0.61
CA LYS A 77 -4.86 19.42 1.73
C LYS A 77 -4.47 18.69 3.01
N GLY A 78 -5.11 17.57 3.32
CA GLY A 78 -4.74 16.72 4.45
C GLY A 78 -3.29 16.24 4.35
N LEU A 79 -2.87 15.79 3.17
CA LEU A 79 -1.50 15.36 2.92
C LEU A 79 -0.50 16.53 3.05
N VAL A 80 -0.79 17.70 2.47
CA VAL A 80 0.05 18.91 2.62
C VAL A 80 0.17 19.32 4.08
N PHE A 81 -0.94 19.35 4.82
CA PHE A 81 -0.92 19.73 6.24
C PHE A 81 -0.13 18.73 7.07
N ALA A 82 -0.37 17.43 6.90
CA ALA A 82 0.31 16.38 7.65
C ALA A 82 1.82 16.36 7.38
N THR A 83 2.23 16.49 6.11
CA THR A 83 3.64 16.55 5.74
C THR A 83 4.31 17.84 6.19
N SER A 84 3.63 18.98 6.09
CA SER A 84 4.13 20.26 6.65
C SER A 84 4.33 20.18 8.16
N PHE A 85 3.35 19.64 8.89
CA PHE A 85 3.46 19.41 10.32
C PHE A 85 4.60 18.44 10.64
N GLY A 86 4.73 17.34 9.88
CA GLY A 86 5.81 16.37 10.01
C GLY A 86 7.19 17.01 9.82
N MET A 87 7.36 17.86 8.80
CA MET A 87 8.63 18.57 8.57
C MET A 87 8.96 19.51 9.73
N ILE A 88 7.97 20.26 10.23
CA ILE A 88 8.18 21.16 11.38
C ILE A 88 8.55 20.34 12.62
N TYR A 89 7.82 19.25 12.88
CA TYR A 89 8.07 18.37 14.02
C TYR A 89 9.46 17.72 13.94
N SER A 90 9.82 17.13 12.79
CA SER A 90 11.14 16.53 12.57
C SER A 90 12.26 17.56 12.62
N GLY A 91 12.07 18.75 12.03
CA GLY A 91 13.07 19.81 12.03
C GLY A 91 13.29 20.43 13.42
N LEU A 92 12.23 20.72 14.16
CA LEU A 92 12.33 21.23 15.53
C LEU A 92 12.85 20.16 16.49
N GLY A 93 12.40 18.90 16.34
CA GLY A 93 12.87 17.77 17.14
C GLY A 93 14.37 17.53 16.98
N ALA A 94 14.87 17.57 15.74
CA ALA A 94 16.29 17.47 15.43
C ALA A 94 17.13 18.55 16.10
N ARG A 95 16.63 19.79 16.12
CA ARG A 95 17.39 20.96 16.56
C ARG A 95 17.34 21.19 18.08
N TYR A 96 16.23 20.86 18.74
CA TYR A 96 16.00 21.32 20.12
C TYR A 96 15.71 20.20 21.13
N LEU A 97 15.24 19.03 20.70
CA LEU A 97 14.79 17.99 21.64
C LEU A 97 15.76 16.83 21.76
N ASN A 98 16.45 16.47 20.68
CA ASN A 98 17.22 15.23 20.62
C ASN A 98 18.73 15.43 20.46
N HIS A 99 19.20 16.66 20.24
CA HIS A 99 20.64 16.93 20.06
C HIS A 99 21.46 16.49 21.28
N ASP A 100 20.91 16.67 22.49
CA ASP A 100 21.62 16.34 23.74
C ASP A 100 21.36 14.91 24.23
N LEU A 101 20.27 14.26 23.78
CA LEU A 101 19.91 12.87 24.15
C LEU A 101 20.54 11.83 23.21
N HIS A 102 20.71 12.18 21.94
CA HIS A 102 21.21 11.28 20.91
C HIS A 102 22.26 11.95 20.02
N PRO A 103 23.48 12.17 20.53
CA PRO A 103 24.57 12.73 19.73
C PRO A 103 24.92 11.85 18.52
N ASP A 104 24.62 10.55 18.62
CA ASP A 104 24.87 9.54 17.59
C ASP A 104 23.80 9.53 16.48
N TRP A 105 22.65 10.18 16.72
CA TRP A 105 21.65 10.42 15.67
C TRP A 105 22.17 11.55 14.79
N GLY A 106 23.13 11.18 13.94
CA GLY A 106 23.79 12.11 13.06
C GLY A 106 22.80 12.86 12.18
N PHE A 107 23.26 14.00 11.67
CA PHE A 107 22.55 14.84 10.69
C PHE A 107 21.89 14.04 9.55
N PHE A 108 22.43 12.87 9.21
CA PHE A 108 21.89 11.97 8.19
C PHE A 108 20.51 11.37 8.55
N HIS A 109 20.27 10.92 9.79
CA HIS A 109 19.00 10.31 10.18
C HIS A 109 17.82 11.26 9.97
N TYR A 110 17.98 12.52 10.39
CA TYR A 110 16.98 13.57 10.19
C TYR A 110 16.80 13.95 8.73
N LYS A 111 17.88 13.97 7.95
CA LYS A 111 17.80 14.20 6.51
C LYS A 111 16.95 13.15 5.81
N THR A 112 17.12 11.87 6.13
CA THR A 112 16.31 10.81 5.54
C THR A 112 14.83 11.06 5.82
N HIS A 113 14.45 11.25 7.09
CA HIS A 113 13.06 11.51 7.46
C HIS A 113 12.49 12.80 6.81
N LEU A 114 13.25 13.89 6.80
CA LEU A 114 12.81 15.14 6.15
C LEU A 114 12.66 14.97 4.64
N THR A 115 13.58 14.24 3.99
CA THR A 115 13.51 13.97 2.55
C THR A 115 12.27 13.13 2.23
N LEU A 116 11.98 12.11 3.03
CA LEU A 116 10.77 11.30 2.92
C LEU A 116 9.51 12.18 2.99
N ILE A 117 9.40 13.00 4.03
CA ILE A 117 8.23 13.88 4.23
C ILE A 117 8.10 14.88 3.06
N PHE A 118 9.23 15.38 2.55
CA PHE A 118 9.26 16.34 1.44
C PHE A 118 8.75 15.74 0.13
N LEU A 119 9.04 14.46 -0.15
CA LEU A 119 8.50 13.77 -1.33
C LEU A 119 6.96 13.75 -1.31
N PHE A 120 6.37 13.44 -0.14
CA PHE A 120 4.92 13.38 0.00
C PHE A 120 4.26 14.76 0.06
N LEU A 121 4.97 15.80 0.48
CA LEU A 121 4.50 17.19 0.38
C LEU A 121 4.22 17.58 -1.08
N PHE A 122 5.13 17.23 -1.99
CA PHE A 122 4.91 17.49 -3.43
C PHE A 122 3.73 16.71 -4.00
N ALA A 123 3.55 15.46 -3.58
CA ALA A 123 2.35 14.71 -3.95
C ALA A 123 1.08 15.45 -3.48
N GLY A 124 1.08 15.96 -2.24
CA GLY A 124 -0.01 16.79 -1.73
C GLY A 124 -0.24 18.04 -2.58
N PHE A 125 0.80 18.79 -2.96
CA PHE A 125 0.65 19.94 -3.84
C PHE A 125 0.12 19.58 -5.23
N ALA A 126 0.61 18.48 -5.82
CA ALA A 126 0.13 18.00 -7.11
C ALA A 126 -1.37 17.73 -7.06
N GLY A 127 -1.85 17.07 -6.01
CA GLY A 127 -3.29 16.82 -5.84
C GLY A 127 -4.11 18.08 -5.58
N VAL A 128 -3.57 19.09 -4.86
CA VAL A 128 -4.24 20.39 -4.73
C VAL A 128 -4.36 21.07 -6.09
N LEU A 129 -3.29 21.11 -6.88
CA LEU A 129 -3.31 21.75 -8.21
C LEU A 129 -4.22 21.00 -9.20
N GLU A 130 -4.18 19.67 -9.19
CA GLU A 130 -5.08 18.81 -9.97
C GLU A 130 -6.55 19.05 -9.57
N SER A 131 -6.85 19.21 -8.27
CA SER A 131 -8.22 19.46 -7.81
C SER A 131 -8.82 20.76 -8.35
N HIS A 132 -7.99 21.76 -8.68
CA HIS A 132 -8.41 23.01 -9.31
C HIS A 132 -8.30 22.99 -10.84
N GLY A 133 -7.88 21.89 -11.44
CA GLY A 133 -7.70 21.75 -12.89
C GLY A 133 -6.43 22.42 -13.45
N TYR A 134 -5.47 22.79 -12.59
CA TYR A 134 -4.18 23.33 -13.05
C TYR A 134 -3.20 22.25 -13.54
N LEU A 135 -3.41 21.00 -13.12
CA LEU A 135 -2.65 19.84 -13.58
C LEU A 135 -3.58 18.82 -14.25
N PRO A 136 -3.04 17.96 -15.14
CA PRO A 136 -3.80 16.84 -15.71
C PRO A 136 -4.32 15.90 -14.64
N LYS A 137 -5.40 15.16 -14.95
CA LYS A 137 -5.84 14.02 -14.14
C LYS A 137 -4.68 13.05 -13.95
N ASP A 138 -4.64 12.35 -12.81
CA ASP A 138 -3.59 11.40 -12.40
C ASP A 138 -2.31 12.02 -11.84
N SER A 139 -2.20 13.35 -11.75
CA SER A 139 -0.98 14.02 -11.29
C SER A 139 -0.63 13.71 -9.84
N LEU A 140 -1.62 13.65 -8.94
CA LEU A 140 -1.44 13.20 -7.55
C LEU A 140 -0.90 11.77 -7.53
N ARG A 141 -1.55 10.86 -8.26
CA ARG A 141 -1.19 9.44 -8.26
C ARG A 141 0.20 9.23 -8.81
N ALA A 142 0.58 9.89 -9.90
CA ALA A 142 1.92 9.86 -10.46
C ALA A 142 2.97 10.38 -9.45
N SER A 143 2.72 11.55 -8.85
CA SER A 143 3.63 12.15 -7.87
C SER A 143 3.77 11.29 -6.61
N PHE A 144 2.67 10.71 -6.13
CA PHE A 144 2.67 9.83 -4.97
C PHE A 144 3.41 8.51 -5.27
N THR A 145 3.28 7.95 -6.49
CA THR A 145 4.06 6.78 -6.93
C THR A 145 5.55 7.06 -6.90
N VAL A 146 5.98 8.23 -7.40
CA VAL A 146 7.39 8.65 -7.33
C VAL A 146 7.83 8.81 -5.89
N GLY A 147 6.98 9.39 -5.04
CA GLY A 147 7.22 9.50 -3.60
C GLY A 147 7.43 8.15 -2.93
N LEU A 148 6.60 7.15 -3.23
CA LEU A 148 6.72 5.78 -2.71
C LEU A 148 8.00 5.08 -3.19
N TRP A 149 8.39 5.24 -4.47
CA TRP A 149 9.66 4.69 -4.95
C TRP A 149 10.87 5.35 -4.26
N GLY A 150 10.82 6.68 -4.12
CA GLY A 150 11.83 7.42 -3.36
C GLY A 150 11.89 6.96 -1.90
N GLU A 151 10.73 6.73 -1.28
CA GLU A 151 10.64 6.22 0.09
C GLU A 151 11.22 4.82 0.23
N ALA A 152 10.88 3.90 -0.67
CA ALA A 152 11.42 2.55 -0.66
C ALA A 152 12.96 2.55 -0.75
N LEU A 153 13.53 3.35 -1.67
CA LEU A 153 14.98 3.47 -1.83
C LEU A 153 15.64 4.07 -0.58
N LEU A 154 15.06 5.13 -0.02
CA LEU A 154 15.57 5.79 1.18
C LEU A 154 15.49 4.90 2.42
N TRP A 155 14.43 4.11 2.58
CA TRP A 155 14.35 3.13 3.67
C TRP A 155 15.35 2.00 3.53
N TYR A 156 15.61 1.54 2.30
CA TYR A 156 16.61 0.52 2.07
C TYR A 156 18.02 1.03 2.44
N ASP A 157 18.39 2.21 1.97
CA ASP A 157 19.64 2.86 2.36
C ASP A 157 19.72 3.10 3.87
N HIS A 158 18.62 3.55 4.49
CA HIS A 158 18.56 3.74 5.94
C HIS A 158 18.71 2.43 6.73
N ALA A 159 18.21 1.32 6.21
CA ALA A 159 18.35 0.02 6.82
C ALA A 159 19.82 -0.41 6.90
N LEU A 160 20.58 -0.21 5.82
CA LEU A 160 22.00 -0.56 5.73
C LEU A 160 22.90 0.19 6.72
N MET A 161 22.39 1.27 7.33
CA MET A 161 23.10 2.06 8.33
C MET A 161 22.81 1.62 9.77
N LYS A 162 22.00 0.59 9.98
CA LYS A 162 21.68 0.08 11.31
C LYS A 162 22.74 -0.91 11.76
N ASP A 163 23.32 -0.68 12.94
CA ASP A 163 24.30 -1.60 13.53
C ASP A 163 23.67 -2.89 14.07
N VAL A 164 22.38 -2.83 14.39
CA VAL A 164 21.65 -3.93 15.02
C VAL A 164 20.92 -4.71 13.93
N LEU A 165 21.25 -5.99 13.81
CA LEU A 165 20.76 -6.86 12.73
C LEU A 165 19.22 -6.92 12.63
N ILE A 166 18.53 -6.93 13.77
CA ILE A 166 17.05 -6.92 13.77
C ILE A 166 16.49 -5.58 13.29
N ASP A 167 17.07 -4.46 13.71
CA ASP A 167 16.65 -3.13 13.26
C ASP A 167 16.89 -2.97 11.76
N MET A 168 18.06 -3.38 11.26
CA MET A 168 18.36 -3.43 9.82
C MET A 168 17.26 -4.20 9.08
N ARG A 169 16.95 -5.43 9.51
CA ARG A 169 15.97 -6.28 8.83
C ARG A 169 14.56 -5.68 8.83
N LEU A 170 14.14 -5.07 9.94
CA LEU A 170 12.84 -4.41 10.04
C LEU A 170 12.70 -3.25 9.05
N HIS A 171 13.77 -2.46 8.86
CA HIS A 171 13.80 -1.35 7.93
C HIS A 171 13.94 -1.81 6.46
N GLU A 172 14.65 -2.91 6.18
CA GLU A 172 14.63 -3.54 4.86
C GLU A 172 13.21 -3.98 4.47
N TYR A 173 12.46 -4.56 5.41
CA TYR A 173 11.07 -4.92 5.18
C TYR A 173 10.16 -3.69 5.07
N LEU A 174 10.52 -2.56 5.70
CA LEU A 174 9.83 -1.29 5.48
C LEU A 174 10.04 -0.78 4.05
N ALA A 175 11.25 -0.89 3.52
CA ALA A 175 11.53 -0.61 2.11
C ALA A 175 10.73 -1.53 1.17
N LEU A 176 10.71 -2.83 1.44
CA LEU A 176 9.97 -3.81 0.63
C LEU A 176 8.46 -3.54 0.63
N THR A 177 7.88 -3.32 1.82
CA THR A 177 6.45 -3.02 1.97
C THR A 177 6.07 -1.67 1.39
N CYS A 178 7.02 -0.75 1.17
CA CYS A 178 6.82 0.50 0.42
C CYS A 178 6.94 0.31 -1.10
N ALA A 179 7.92 -0.49 -1.55
CA ALA A 179 8.13 -0.78 -2.97
C ALA A 179 6.93 -1.48 -3.60
N PHE A 180 6.25 -2.35 -2.85
CA PHE A 180 5.08 -3.08 -3.34
C PHE A 180 3.90 -2.15 -3.73
N PRO A 181 3.39 -1.25 -2.87
CA PRO A 181 2.38 -0.27 -3.27
C PRO A 181 2.88 0.63 -4.40
N ALA A 182 4.16 1.03 -4.43
CA ALA A 182 4.73 1.81 -5.52
C ALA A 182 4.61 1.08 -6.88
N LEU A 183 4.94 -0.22 -6.90
CA LEU A 183 4.82 -1.08 -8.08
C LEU A 183 3.36 -1.20 -8.54
N VAL A 184 2.44 -1.51 -7.62
CA VAL A 184 1.02 -1.66 -7.95
C VAL A 184 0.44 -0.36 -8.49
N MET A 185 0.81 0.79 -7.91
CA MET A 185 0.37 2.09 -8.41
C MET A 185 1.00 2.47 -9.75
N THR A 186 2.25 2.07 -10.01
CA THR A 186 2.90 2.20 -11.32
C THR A 186 2.12 1.42 -12.38
N ILE A 187 1.77 0.16 -12.09
CA ILE A 187 0.94 -0.67 -12.98
C ILE A 187 -0.43 -0.01 -13.18
N SER A 188 -1.05 0.53 -12.13
CA SER A 188 -2.33 1.26 -12.21
C SER A 188 -2.27 2.44 -13.19
N LEU A 189 -1.18 3.22 -13.14
CA LEU A 189 -0.96 4.36 -14.03
C LEU A 189 -0.79 3.90 -15.48
N ILE A 190 0.06 2.89 -15.72
CA ILE A 190 0.29 2.33 -17.05
C ILE A 190 -1.03 1.85 -17.66
N LEU A 191 -1.82 1.06 -16.91
CA LEU A 191 -3.11 0.57 -17.37
C LEU A 191 -4.08 1.71 -17.70
N THR A 192 -4.09 2.79 -16.91
CA THR A 192 -4.96 3.94 -17.17
C THR A 192 -4.58 4.67 -18.47
N THR A 193 -3.29 4.74 -18.81
CA THR A 193 -2.84 5.37 -20.07
C THR A 193 -3.17 4.54 -21.32
N MET A 194 -3.30 3.22 -21.17
CA MET A 194 -3.68 2.34 -22.28
C MET A 194 -5.19 2.49 -22.55
N LYS A 195 -5.56 3.15 -23.66
CA LYS A 195 -6.95 3.40 -24.12
C LYS A 195 -7.85 2.15 -24.19
N SER A 196 -7.31 0.94 -24.09
CA SER A 196 -8.04 -0.34 -24.14
C SER A 196 -8.27 -0.98 -22.77
N SER A 197 -7.86 -0.36 -21.66
CA SER A 197 -7.97 -1.00 -20.36
C SER A 197 -9.42 -1.06 -19.87
N ASN A 198 -9.81 -2.28 -19.48
CA ASN A 198 -11.05 -2.54 -18.77
C ASN A 198 -11.09 -1.67 -17.50
N VAL A 199 -12.03 -0.73 -17.40
CA VAL A 199 -12.20 0.18 -16.25
C VAL A 199 -12.24 -0.59 -14.92
N THR A 200 -12.79 -1.80 -14.93
CA THR A 200 -12.80 -2.72 -13.78
C THR A 200 -11.39 -3.07 -13.32
N LEU A 201 -10.49 -3.36 -14.25
CA LEU A 201 -9.11 -3.72 -13.94
C LEU A 201 -8.37 -2.53 -13.33
N SER A 202 -8.50 -1.33 -13.91
CA SER A 202 -7.89 -0.11 -13.37
C SER A 202 -8.41 0.19 -11.95
N PHE A 203 -9.72 0.02 -11.71
CA PHE A 203 -10.30 0.15 -10.38
C PHE A 203 -9.76 -0.90 -9.40
N LEU A 204 -9.66 -2.18 -9.80
CA LEU A 204 -9.15 -3.26 -8.96
C LEU A 204 -7.67 -3.08 -8.60
N VAL A 205 -6.85 -2.66 -9.56
CA VAL A 205 -5.42 -2.39 -9.32
C VAL A 205 -5.27 -1.20 -8.38
N PHE A 206 -6.07 -0.15 -8.54
CA PHE A 206 -6.09 0.98 -7.63
C PHE A 206 -6.60 0.62 -6.22
N LEU A 207 -7.59 -0.26 -6.12
CA LEU A 207 -8.01 -0.81 -4.82
C LEU A 207 -6.88 -1.64 -4.18
N GLY A 208 -6.17 -2.43 -4.99
CA GLY A 208 -4.98 -3.16 -4.60
C GLY A 208 -3.86 -2.27 -4.07
N SER A 209 -3.62 -1.10 -4.68
CA SER A 209 -2.61 -0.16 -4.20
C SER A 209 -2.95 0.42 -2.82
N ASN A 210 -4.23 0.67 -2.54
CA ASN A 210 -4.69 1.12 -1.22
C ASN A 210 -4.58 0.04 -0.15
N LEU A 211 -4.83 -1.23 -0.50
CA LEU A 211 -4.61 -2.36 0.40
C LEU A 211 -3.11 -2.56 0.68
N ALA A 212 -2.26 -2.42 -0.33
CA ALA A 212 -0.81 -2.45 -0.17
C ALA A 212 -0.30 -1.29 0.72
N LEU A 213 -0.88 -0.09 0.58
CA LEU A 213 -0.57 1.05 1.44
C LEU A 213 -1.00 0.82 2.90
N LEU A 214 -2.13 0.14 3.11
CA LEU A 214 -2.55 -0.29 4.45
C LEU A 214 -1.56 -1.31 5.05
N TRP A 215 -1.07 -2.27 4.26
CA TRP A 215 -0.03 -3.20 4.71
C TRP A 215 1.25 -2.47 5.10
N HIS A 216 1.69 -1.52 4.29
CA HIS A 216 2.83 -0.66 4.59
C HIS A 216 2.65 0.13 5.90
N SER A 217 1.45 0.69 6.14
CA SER A 217 1.07 1.33 7.40
C SER A 217 1.20 0.41 8.61
N ILE A 218 0.70 -0.83 8.51
CA ILE A 218 0.78 -1.83 9.58
C ILE A 218 2.24 -2.17 9.87
N TRP A 219 3.08 -2.25 8.83
CA TRP A 219 4.51 -2.48 9.02
C TRP A 219 5.20 -1.31 9.73
N PHE A 220 4.87 -0.07 9.38
CA PHE A 220 5.32 1.11 10.12
C PHE A 220 4.96 1.06 11.61
N ILE A 221 3.73 0.67 11.93
CA ILE A 221 3.28 0.49 13.32
C ILE A 221 4.09 -0.61 14.00
N THR A 222 4.36 -1.72 13.30
CA THR A 222 5.17 -2.84 13.80
C THR A 222 6.58 -2.38 14.19
N VAL A 223 7.25 -1.62 13.30
CA VAL A 223 8.57 -1.02 13.56
C VAL A 223 8.48 -0.01 14.71
N GLY A 224 7.44 0.82 14.74
CA GLY A 224 7.20 1.76 15.85
C GLY A 224 7.08 1.07 17.19
N VAL A 225 6.27 0.02 17.29
CA VAL A 225 6.06 -0.78 18.51
C VAL A 225 7.34 -1.48 18.97
N HIS A 226 8.12 -2.03 18.02
CA HIS A 226 9.43 -2.60 18.26
C HIS A 226 10.35 -1.60 18.99
N LEU A 227 10.49 -0.41 18.39
CA LEU A 227 11.35 0.66 18.90
C LEU A 227 10.80 1.29 20.20
N SER A 228 9.50 1.15 20.48
CA SER A 228 8.82 1.77 21.62
C SER A 228 8.92 1.01 22.94
N GLY A 229 9.32 -0.27 22.92
CA GLY A 229 9.37 -1.04 24.17
C GLY A 229 8.96 -2.51 24.04
N MET A 230 8.47 -2.94 22.88
CA MET A 230 8.07 -4.33 22.65
C MET A 230 9.01 -4.96 21.61
N PRO A 231 10.26 -5.28 21.99
CA PRO A 231 11.26 -5.74 21.04
C PRO A 231 10.83 -7.07 20.40
N ILE A 232 11.09 -7.15 19.10
CA ILE A 232 10.98 -8.37 18.31
C ILE A 232 12.30 -9.11 18.51
N PRO A 233 12.27 -10.37 18.97
CA PRO A 233 13.45 -11.01 19.56
C PRO A 233 14.54 -11.33 18.52
N ASN A 234 14.17 -11.62 17.27
CA ASN A 234 15.10 -12.01 16.23
C ASN A 234 14.50 -11.78 14.82
N THR A 235 15.35 -11.92 13.80
CA THR A 235 15.00 -11.73 12.39
C THR A 235 14.00 -12.76 11.88
N GLY A 236 14.00 -13.98 12.43
CA GLY A 236 13.01 -15.02 12.14
C GLY A 236 11.60 -14.56 12.50
N THR A 237 11.40 -14.07 13.73
CA THR A 237 10.11 -13.52 14.17
C THR A 237 9.66 -12.31 13.35
N ALA A 238 10.59 -11.44 12.94
CA ALA A 238 10.25 -10.35 12.01
C ALA A 238 9.76 -10.88 10.66
N THR A 239 10.40 -11.92 10.14
CA THR A 239 10.01 -12.57 8.88
C THR A 239 8.64 -13.22 9.00
N ASP A 240 8.39 -13.94 10.09
CA ASP A 240 7.09 -14.58 10.37
C ASP A 240 5.96 -13.54 10.42
N LEU A 241 6.18 -12.41 11.11
CA LEU A 241 5.22 -11.30 11.15
C LEU A 241 4.95 -10.73 9.76
N LEU A 242 5.99 -10.52 8.95
CA LEU A 242 5.84 -10.03 7.58
C LEU A 242 5.01 -11.01 6.73
N VAL A 243 5.30 -12.31 6.82
CA VAL A 243 4.58 -13.36 6.09
C VAL A 243 3.12 -13.43 6.54
N ILE A 244 2.86 -13.40 7.84
CA ILE A 244 1.49 -13.39 8.38
C ILE A 244 0.72 -12.18 7.84
N GLN A 245 1.32 -10.99 7.88
CA GLN A 245 0.68 -9.78 7.35
C GLN A 245 0.43 -9.87 5.85
N ALA A 246 1.38 -10.40 5.07
CA ALA A 246 1.22 -10.61 3.63
C ALA A 246 0.09 -11.62 3.32
N VAL A 247 0.00 -12.71 4.07
CA VAL A 247 -1.08 -13.70 3.95
C VAL A 247 -2.44 -13.05 4.26
N LEU A 248 -2.54 -12.28 5.35
CA LEU A 248 -3.76 -11.54 5.70
C LEU A 248 -4.15 -10.53 4.61
N LEU A 249 -3.18 -9.85 4.01
CA LEU A 249 -3.39 -8.95 2.87
C LEU A 249 -3.96 -9.72 1.67
N ILE A 250 -3.38 -10.87 1.33
CA ILE A 250 -3.86 -11.73 0.23
C ILE A 250 -5.30 -12.17 0.49
N PHE A 251 -5.62 -12.63 1.70
CA PHE A 251 -6.99 -12.98 2.08
C PHE A 251 -7.94 -11.78 1.93
N GLY A 252 -7.53 -10.59 2.36
CA GLY A 252 -8.27 -9.35 2.16
C GLY A 252 -8.55 -9.06 0.69
N CYS A 253 -7.53 -9.16 -0.17
CA CYS A 253 -7.66 -8.99 -1.62
C CYS A 253 -8.60 -10.03 -2.26
N GLN A 254 -8.55 -11.28 -1.80
CA GLN A 254 -9.44 -12.35 -2.27
C GLN A 254 -10.90 -12.09 -1.89
N VAL A 255 -11.16 -11.66 -0.65
CA VAL A 255 -12.52 -11.29 -0.19
C VAL A 255 -13.07 -10.15 -1.04
N VAL A 256 -12.28 -9.11 -1.28
CA VAL A 256 -12.65 -7.98 -2.14
C VAL A 256 -12.97 -8.45 -3.56
N THR A 257 -12.10 -9.26 -4.17
CA THR A 257 -12.32 -9.83 -5.50
C THR A 257 -13.59 -10.66 -5.56
N ALA A 258 -13.81 -11.54 -4.57
CA ALA A 258 -15.01 -12.37 -4.50
C ALA A 258 -16.30 -11.52 -4.37
N LEU A 259 -16.26 -10.44 -3.59
CA LEU A 259 -17.37 -9.49 -3.48
C LEU A 259 -17.65 -8.78 -4.80
N MET A 260 -16.61 -8.36 -5.53
CA MET A 260 -16.73 -7.74 -6.85
C MET A 260 -17.30 -8.70 -7.90
N VAL A 261 -16.82 -9.94 -7.94
CA VAL A 261 -17.37 -10.97 -8.84
C VAL A 261 -18.84 -11.25 -8.53
N ARG A 262 -19.19 -11.39 -7.23
CA ARG A 262 -20.59 -11.57 -6.82
C ARG A 262 -21.46 -10.38 -7.21
N LEU A 263 -20.95 -9.17 -7.07
CA LEU A 263 -21.64 -7.96 -7.47
C LEU A 263 -21.88 -7.95 -8.98
N GLN A 264 -20.83 -8.18 -9.78
CA GLN A 264 -20.91 -8.24 -11.23
C GLN A 264 -21.92 -9.28 -11.72
N ARG A 265 -21.97 -10.48 -11.12
CA ARG A 265 -22.95 -11.52 -11.45
C ARG A 265 -24.39 -11.10 -11.16
N ARG A 266 -24.64 -10.36 -10.07
CA ARG A 266 -25.99 -9.85 -9.76
C ARG A 266 -26.44 -8.80 -10.76
N ILE A 267 -25.49 -8.02 -11.28
CA ILE A 267 -25.76 -6.94 -12.23
C ILE A 267 -25.99 -7.50 -13.63
N ASN A 268 -25.18 -8.48 -14.05
CA ASN A 268 -25.24 -9.06 -15.39
C ASN A 268 -25.30 -10.61 -15.33
N PRO A 269 -26.47 -11.19 -15.01
CA PRO A 269 -26.61 -12.63 -14.92
C PRO A 269 -26.39 -13.35 -16.27
N GLN A 270 -26.67 -12.69 -17.40
CA GLN A 270 -26.50 -13.25 -18.75
C GLN A 270 -25.03 -13.43 -19.13
N SER A 271 -24.15 -12.45 -18.86
CA SER A 271 -22.71 -12.60 -19.16
C SER A 271 -22.04 -13.70 -18.32
N ALA A 272 -22.58 -13.98 -17.12
CA ALA A 272 -22.11 -15.09 -16.31
C ALA A 272 -22.46 -16.43 -16.97
N GLN A 273 -23.70 -16.58 -17.49
CA GLN A 273 -24.11 -17.79 -18.21
C GLN A 273 -23.28 -18.02 -19.49
N GLU A 274 -22.99 -16.96 -20.25
CA GLU A 274 -22.13 -17.05 -21.44
C GLU A 274 -20.69 -17.45 -21.10
N SER A 275 -20.12 -16.92 -20.01
CA SER A 275 -18.78 -17.29 -19.57
C SER A 275 -18.70 -18.76 -19.14
N TYR A 276 -19.74 -19.28 -18.47
CA TYR A 276 -19.82 -20.70 -18.11
C TYR A 276 -20.03 -21.60 -19.34
N ALA A 277 -20.83 -21.15 -20.31
CA ALA A 277 -21.03 -21.87 -21.56
C ALA A 277 -19.71 -21.98 -22.36
N LEU A 278 -18.95 -20.89 -22.49
CA LEU A 278 -17.66 -20.89 -23.19
C LEU A 278 -16.63 -21.83 -22.55
N VAL A 279 -16.52 -21.86 -21.22
CA VAL A 279 -15.62 -22.80 -20.52
C VAL A 279 -16.06 -24.25 -20.71
N SER A 280 -17.38 -24.52 -20.71
CA SER A 280 -17.90 -25.87 -20.93
C SER A 280 -17.74 -26.39 -22.37
N VAL A 281 -17.68 -25.48 -23.35
CA VAL A 281 -17.42 -25.84 -24.75
C VAL A 281 -15.93 -26.07 -24.99
N SER A 282 -15.06 -25.26 -24.37
CA SER A 282 -13.60 -25.46 -24.46
C SER A 282 -13.16 -26.78 -23.83
N GLY A 283 -13.70 -27.15 -22.66
CA GLY A 283 -13.33 -28.41 -22.01
C GLY A 283 -13.75 -29.67 -22.79
N LYS A 284 -14.85 -29.60 -23.56
CA LYS A 284 -15.27 -30.71 -24.44
C LYS A 284 -14.38 -30.84 -25.67
N ALA A 285 -13.92 -29.72 -26.24
CA ALA A 285 -13.04 -29.75 -27.40
C ALA A 285 -11.70 -30.42 -27.06
N ASP A 286 -11.14 -30.14 -25.88
CA ASP A 286 -9.89 -30.76 -25.42
C ASP A 286 -10.07 -32.26 -25.11
N GLU A 287 -11.20 -32.68 -24.51
CA GLU A 287 -11.50 -34.10 -24.26
C GLU A 287 -11.71 -34.88 -25.58
N ASP A 288 -12.37 -34.29 -26.57
CA ASP A 288 -12.59 -34.93 -27.88
C ASP A 288 -11.27 -35.07 -28.67
N GLU A 289 -10.33 -34.14 -28.51
CA GLU A 289 -9.00 -34.18 -29.14
C GLU A 289 -8.07 -35.21 -28.48
N GLU A 290 -8.08 -35.33 -27.14
CA GLU A 290 -7.29 -36.33 -26.41
C GLU A 290 -7.80 -37.77 -26.67
N THR A 291 -9.11 -37.93 -26.87
CA THR A 291 -9.72 -39.22 -27.25
C THR A 291 -9.37 -39.61 -28.69
N ALA A 292 -9.23 -38.64 -29.59
CA ALA A 292 -8.81 -38.86 -30.98
C ALA A 292 -7.33 -39.26 -31.07
N GLU A 293 -6.45 -38.67 -30.27
CA GLU A 293 -5.02 -39.06 -30.24
C GLU A 293 -4.81 -40.48 -29.69
N GLN A 294 -5.49 -40.87 -28.61
CA GLN A 294 -5.38 -42.22 -28.04
C GLN A 294 -5.88 -43.33 -28.97
N GLN A 295 -6.89 -43.06 -29.82
CA GLN A 295 -7.33 -44.01 -30.83
C GLN A 295 -6.33 -44.13 -32.01
N SER A 296 -5.54 -43.08 -32.28
CA SER A 296 -4.55 -43.09 -33.36
C SER A 296 -3.26 -43.84 -33.00
N SER A 297 -2.86 -43.89 -31.72
CA SER A 297 -1.63 -44.55 -31.26
C SER A 297 -1.74 -46.06 -31.02
N GLY A 298 -2.94 -46.64 -31.11
CA GLY A 298 -3.19 -48.09 -30.97
C GLY A 298 -3.05 -48.89 -32.27
N PHE A 299 -2.78 -48.23 -33.40
CA PHE A 299 -2.60 -48.83 -34.72
C PHE A 299 -1.16 -48.62 -35.22
N SER A 300 -0.19 -49.16 -34.51
CA SER A 300 1.19 -49.30 -35.00
C SER A 300 1.88 -50.48 -34.32
#